data_AF-A0A7C5W081-F1
#
_entry.id   AF-A0A7C5W081-F1
#
_cell.length_a   1.000
_cell.length_b   1.000
_cell.length_c   1.000
_cell.angle_alpha   90.00
_cell.angle_beta   90.00
_cell.angle_gamma   90.00
#
_symmetry.space_group_name_H-M   'P 1'
#
loop_
_entity.id
_entity.type
_entity.pdbx_description
1 polymer ?
#
loop_
_entity_poly.entity_id
_entity_poly.type
_entity_poly.pdbx_seq_one_letter_code
_entity_poly.pdbx_strand_id
1 'polypeptide(L)'
;MNLILLTSFASLLFTTILLFIPIMSTPSYESVMALNIFILLFYTYLSYKMQKIFLLEDFVQTSLSIGLILFSIPLIILVISGLFKGFCPGHYGILFYLIDIPPLLFLLSSISLICKRLNLKNYIVSMLFLALIISSLLLNIYILINQPTTRFYSIFWGFFSGPIYDEDVRPDSQLLMYKLFSTLLSSIVWFTLYKKTSAKAFISILLLIPTLLVVDEIYKNESTRSRTYHHLGAKIETEHFEIIYPPDQDWSKDIGVISQLHEYYYSQLKRELKHSGDIKIRSYIFRNEDEKQELTGAGRTQIAKPWLYEIYLTPIGLTDSKLKHEISHIFVGSLIDSPLGLYGRFRGIIPNMAVVEGISVALEPETNILSLHQKAAILLKEDKLPHFDNLFNISKFYSYSGSISYSTSGSFIRYLIDNYGVEKFKQILKYEEFDRVYGKGITEVEREYREFLKGIPISPQQSYWASVVYRSKGLIDKRCPHEVATL
;
A
#
# COMPACT_ATOMS: atom_id res chain seq x y z
N MET A 1 -3.07 37.05 15.82
CA MET A 1 -2.63 37.41 14.44
C MET A 1 -1.52 36.48 13.91
N ASN A 2 -0.41 36.25 14.63
CA ASN A 2 0.74 35.48 14.10
C ASN A 2 0.46 34.00 13.76
N LEU A 3 -0.33 33.28 14.55
CA LEU A 3 -0.60 31.85 14.28
C LEU A 3 -1.53 31.62 13.09
N ILE A 4 -2.51 32.51 12.89
CA ILE A 4 -3.41 32.47 11.73
C ILE A 4 -2.62 32.68 10.44
N LEU A 5 -1.78 33.72 10.39
CA LEU A 5 -0.94 34.00 9.22
C LEU A 5 0.05 32.84 8.94
N LEU A 6 0.68 32.31 9.98
CA LEU A 6 1.56 31.14 9.86
C LEU A 6 0.81 29.93 9.29
N THR A 7 -0.41 29.69 9.76
CA THR A 7 -1.25 28.57 9.30
C THR A 7 -1.62 28.74 7.83
N SER A 8 -2.05 29.94 7.43
CA SER A 8 -2.37 30.23 6.04
C SER A 8 -1.16 30.04 5.12
N PHE A 9 0.01 30.55 5.52
CA PHE A 9 1.25 30.40 4.74
C PHE A 9 1.67 28.95 4.62
N ALA A 10 1.69 28.20 5.73
CA ALA A 10 2.07 26.78 5.72
C ALA A 10 1.11 25.93 4.87
N SER A 11 -0.20 26.17 5.00
CA SER A 11 -1.22 25.47 4.22
C SER A 11 -1.11 25.77 2.72
N LEU A 12 -0.87 27.03 2.36
CA LEU A 12 -0.65 27.45 0.97
C LEU A 12 0.62 26.81 0.39
N LEU A 13 1.73 26.89 1.11
CA LEU A 13 3.02 26.35 0.69
C LEU A 13 2.94 24.84 0.49
N PHE A 14 2.41 24.11 1.48
CA PHE A 14 2.29 22.66 1.40
C PHE A 14 1.41 22.22 0.24
N THR A 15 0.23 22.85 0.06
CA THR A 15 -0.66 22.50 -1.06
C THR A 15 -0.02 22.85 -2.41
N THR A 16 0.73 23.95 -2.51
CA THR A 16 1.45 24.32 -3.74
C THR A 16 2.49 23.26 -4.12
N ILE A 17 3.19 22.68 -3.13
CA ILE A 17 4.13 21.57 -3.37
C ILE A 17 3.40 20.36 -3.98
N LEU A 18 2.19 20.03 -3.51
CA LEU A 18 1.41 18.91 -4.05
C LEU A 18 1.07 19.09 -5.55
N LEU A 19 0.93 20.33 -6.02
CA LEU A 19 0.59 20.62 -7.42
C LEU A 19 1.67 20.17 -8.42
N PHE A 20 2.91 20.00 -7.97
CA PHE A 20 4.04 19.53 -8.78
C PHE A 20 4.09 18.01 -8.91
N ILE A 21 3.27 17.28 -8.14
CA ILE A 21 3.20 15.82 -8.17
C ILE A 21 1.91 15.44 -8.92
N PRO A 22 1.97 14.86 -10.13
CA PRO A 22 0.79 14.67 -10.99
C PRO A 22 -0.40 14.03 -10.28
N ILE A 23 -0.18 12.92 -9.55
CA ILE A 23 -1.23 12.15 -8.83
C ILE A 23 -1.84 12.90 -7.63
N MET A 24 -1.13 13.88 -7.06
CA MET A 24 -1.60 14.70 -5.92
C MET A 24 -2.07 16.09 -6.34
N SER A 25 -1.98 16.41 -7.63
CA SER A 25 -2.16 17.77 -8.12
C SER A 25 -3.62 18.18 -8.34
N THR A 26 -4.56 17.29 -8.07
CA THR A 26 -6.01 17.50 -8.12
C THR A 26 -6.62 16.80 -6.89
N PRO A 27 -7.92 17.01 -6.55
CA PRO A 27 -8.54 16.27 -5.47
C PRO A 27 -8.48 14.77 -5.77
N SER A 28 -7.72 14.05 -4.97
CA SER A 28 -7.46 12.61 -5.08
C SER A 28 -7.24 11.98 -3.70
N TYR A 29 -7.31 10.66 -3.62
CA TYR A 29 -6.97 9.91 -2.41
C TYR A 29 -5.55 10.25 -1.91
N GLU A 30 -4.58 10.35 -2.81
CA GLU A 30 -3.18 10.66 -2.48
C GLU A 30 -3.03 12.07 -1.92
N SER A 31 -3.73 13.05 -2.49
CA SER A 31 -3.73 14.43 -1.99
C SER A 31 -4.30 14.51 -0.56
N VAL A 32 -5.35 13.73 -0.27
CA VAL A 32 -5.97 13.67 1.07
C VAL A 32 -5.05 12.98 2.06
N MET A 33 -4.42 11.86 1.68
CA MET A 33 -3.43 11.17 2.51
C MET A 33 -2.24 12.09 2.87
N ALA A 34 -1.70 12.83 1.90
CA ALA A 34 -0.62 13.78 2.13
C ALA A 34 -1.05 14.92 3.07
N LEU A 35 -2.27 15.45 2.89
CA LEU A 35 -2.82 16.49 3.75
C LEU A 35 -3.11 16.00 5.17
N ASN A 36 -3.58 14.78 5.36
CA ASN A 36 -3.75 14.18 6.69
C ASN A 36 -2.44 14.18 7.47
N ILE A 37 -1.35 13.72 6.85
CA ILE A 37 -0.02 13.68 7.48
C ILE A 37 0.43 15.10 7.85
N PHE A 38 0.29 16.06 6.93
CA PHE A 38 0.61 17.45 7.18
C PHE A 38 -0.20 18.04 8.34
N ILE A 39 -1.53 17.85 8.33
CA ILE A 39 -2.45 18.36 9.34
C ILE A 39 -2.13 17.74 10.70
N LEU A 40 -1.90 16.43 10.80
CA LEU A 40 -1.54 15.76 12.05
C LEU A 40 -0.30 16.38 12.70
N LEU A 41 0.79 16.51 11.94
CA LEU A 41 2.06 17.01 12.45
C LEU A 41 1.99 18.51 12.75
N PHE A 42 1.43 19.29 11.82
CA PHE A 42 1.38 20.74 11.95
C PHE A 42 0.39 21.19 13.02
N TYR A 43 -0.79 20.56 13.12
CA TYR A 43 -1.75 20.86 14.17
C TYR A 43 -1.24 20.48 15.56
N THR A 44 -0.44 19.41 15.69
CA THR A 44 0.26 19.07 16.94
C THR A 44 1.18 20.22 17.39
N TYR A 45 1.95 20.79 16.45
CA TYR A 45 2.77 21.97 16.70
C TYR A 45 1.93 23.22 17.07
N LEU A 46 0.84 23.47 16.35
CA LEU A 46 -0.06 24.59 16.64
C LEU A 46 -0.72 24.44 18.00
N SER A 47 -1.17 23.24 18.36
CA SER A 47 -1.74 22.90 19.67
C SER A 47 -0.78 23.28 20.79
N TYR A 48 0.50 22.87 20.69
CA TYR A 48 1.55 23.27 21.64
C TYR A 48 1.66 24.80 21.80
N LYS A 49 1.66 25.55 20.69
CA LYS A 49 1.75 27.02 20.71
C LYS A 49 0.49 27.66 21.30
N MET A 50 -0.69 27.19 20.93
CA MET A 50 -1.97 27.71 21.41
C MET A 50 -2.13 27.50 22.92
N GLN A 51 -1.73 26.34 23.45
CA GLN A 51 -1.75 26.05 24.89
C GLN A 51 -0.99 27.11 25.69
N LYS A 52 0.18 27.53 25.18
CA LYS A 52 1.07 28.51 25.80
C LYS A 52 0.52 29.94 25.79
N ILE A 53 -0.12 30.34 24.70
CA ILE A 53 -0.36 31.76 24.38
C ILE A 53 -1.75 32.22 24.79
N PHE A 54 -2.78 31.39 24.60
CA PHE A 54 -4.16 31.86 24.65
C PHE A 54 -4.90 31.49 25.93
N LEU A 55 -5.82 32.36 26.35
CA LEU A 55 -6.89 32.02 27.28
C LEU A 55 -7.94 31.15 26.58
N LEU A 56 -8.86 30.54 27.33
CA LEU A 56 -9.75 29.50 26.80
C LEU A 56 -10.67 29.99 25.67
N GLU A 57 -11.28 31.17 25.78
CA GLU A 57 -12.19 31.69 24.75
C GLU A 57 -11.43 31.99 23.44
N ASP A 58 -10.31 32.72 23.54
CA ASP A 58 -9.41 32.98 22.41
C ASP A 58 -8.85 31.70 21.79
N PHE A 59 -8.60 30.68 22.63
CA PHE A 59 -8.12 29.37 22.20
C PHE A 59 -9.15 28.67 21.32
N VAL A 60 -10.44 28.67 21.72
CA VAL A 60 -11.50 28.04 20.93
C VAL A 60 -11.67 28.74 19.60
N GLN A 61 -11.76 30.07 19.59
CA GLN A 61 -11.92 30.84 18.35
C GLN A 61 -10.71 30.67 17.41
N THR A 62 -9.50 30.65 17.97
CA THR A 62 -8.27 30.45 17.20
C THR A 62 -8.20 29.03 16.63
N SER A 63 -8.56 28.01 17.41
CA SER A 63 -8.60 26.61 16.98
C SER A 63 -9.57 26.39 15.82
N LEU A 64 -10.77 26.97 15.90
CA LEU A 64 -11.75 26.92 14.81
C LEU A 64 -11.25 27.66 13.55
N SER A 65 -10.66 28.85 13.72
CA SER A 65 -10.06 29.60 12.60
C SER A 65 -8.95 28.82 11.91
N ILE A 66 -8.06 28.17 12.68
CA ILE A 66 -6.99 27.32 12.15
C ILE A 66 -7.58 26.12 11.40
N GLY A 67 -8.57 25.45 11.97
CA GLY A 67 -9.25 24.33 11.31
C GLY A 67 -9.88 24.74 9.98
N LEU A 68 -10.58 25.88 9.96
CA LEU A 68 -11.19 26.39 8.74
C LEU A 68 -10.14 26.69 7.66
N ILE A 69 -9.00 27.28 8.03
CA ILE A 69 -7.90 27.59 7.10
C ILE A 69 -7.27 26.31 6.52
N LEU A 70 -6.97 25.33 7.39
CA LEU A 70 -6.38 24.05 6.99
C LEU A 70 -7.32 23.20 6.12
N PHE A 71 -8.63 23.43 6.23
CA PHE A 71 -9.63 22.85 5.35
C PHE A 71 -9.81 23.64 4.04
N SER A 72 -10.01 24.95 4.12
CA SER A 72 -10.45 25.75 2.97
C SER A 72 -9.33 25.99 1.97
N ILE A 73 -8.11 26.31 2.43
CA ILE A 73 -7.00 26.63 1.52
C ILE A 73 -6.67 25.44 0.61
N PRO A 74 -6.42 24.22 1.14
CA PRO A 74 -6.07 23.11 0.27
C PRO A 74 -7.22 22.72 -0.66
N LEU A 75 -8.46 22.71 -0.15
CA LEU A 75 -9.64 22.40 -0.96
C LEU A 75 -9.77 23.35 -2.16
N ILE A 76 -9.68 24.67 -1.92
CA ILE A 76 -9.79 25.68 -2.99
C ILE A 76 -8.68 25.49 -4.02
N ILE A 77 -7.43 25.35 -3.59
CA ILE A 77 -6.29 25.21 -4.49
C ILE A 77 -6.40 23.93 -5.34
N LEU A 78 -6.74 22.79 -4.71
CA LEU A 78 -6.87 21.52 -5.40
C LEU A 78 -8.06 21.54 -6.37
N VAL A 79 -9.21 22.08 -5.96
CA VAL A 79 -10.39 22.23 -6.85
C VAL A 79 -10.06 23.12 -8.05
N ILE A 80 -9.41 24.26 -7.83
CA ILE A 80 -8.95 25.14 -8.92
C ILE A 80 -8.00 24.38 -9.85
N SER A 81 -7.04 23.63 -9.31
CA SER A 81 -6.12 22.84 -10.14
C SER A 81 -6.87 21.75 -10.92
N GLY A 82 -7.85 21.09 -10.31
CA GLY A 82 -8.74 20.12 -10.94
C GLY A 82 -9.56 20.72 -12.09
N LEU A 83 -10.02 21.96 -11.96
CA LEU A 83 -10.71 22.66 -13.05
C LEU A 83 -9.81 22.89 -14.28
N PHE A 84 -8.51 23.12 -14.08
CA PHE A 84 -7.55 23.29 -15.19
C PHE A 84 -7.02 21.95 -15.75
N LYS A 85 -6.78 20.97 -14.88
CA LYS A 85 -6.14 19.69 -15.24
C LYS A 85 -7.13 18.56 -15.53
N GLY A 86 -8.41 18.75 -15.25
CA GLY A 86 -9.46 17.73 -15.30
C GLY A 86 -9.60 16.97 -13.99
N PHE A 87 -10.84 16.58 -13.68
CA PHE A 87 -11.20 15.80 -12.50
C PHE A 87 -11.13 14.30 -12.82
N CYS A 88 -10.20 13.58 -12.21
CA CYS A 88 -9.90 12.19 -12.51
C CYS A 88 -10.19 11.26 -11.31
N PRO A 89 -11.29 10.49 -11.25
CA PRO A 89 -12.67 10.95 -11.23
C PRO A 89 -12.90 11.85 -9.99
N GLY A 90 -12.93 13.16 -10.19
CA GLY A 90 -12.74 14.12 -9.08
C GLY A 90 -13.81 14.12 -7.99
N HIS A 91 -14.98 13.53 -8.24
CA HIS A 91 -16.01 13.42 -7.22
C HIS A 91 -15.59 12.49 -6.07
N TYR A 92 -14.85 11.40 -6.34
CA TYR A 92 -14.31 10.54 -5.29
C TYR A 92 -13.22 11.24 -4.49
N GLY A 93 -12.32 11.99 -5.14
CA GLY A 93 -11.29 12.77 -4.45
C GLY A 93 -11.87 13.86 -3.54
N ILE A 94 -12.91 14.57 -4.01
CA ILE A 94 -13.66 15.52 -3.18
C ILE A 94 -14.38 14.79 -2.04
N LEU A 95 -14.99 13.63 -2.31
CA LEU A 95 -15.67 12.84 -1.29
C LEU A 95 -14.70 12.35 -0.20
N PHE A 96 -13.52 11.83 -0.57
CA PHE A 96 -12.45 11.52 0.37
C PHE A 96 -12.07 12.74 1.21
N TYR A 97 -11.89 13.89 0.57
CA TYR A 97 -11.53 15.12 1.27
C TYR A 97 -12.58 15.50 2.32
N LEU A 98 -13.86 15.47 1.96
CA LEU A 98 -14.98 15.83 2.85
C LEU A 98 -15.22 14.80 3.95
N ILE A 99 -14.99 13.52 3.68
CA ILE A 99 -15.14 12.45 4.66
C ILE A 99 -13.98 12.44 5.67
N ASP A 100 -12.76 12.80 5.25
CA ASP A 100 -11.57 12.55 6.07
C ASP A 100 -11.04 13.79 6.79
N ILE A 101 -10.91 14.93 6.09
CA ILE A 101 -10.23 16.13 6.60
C ILE A 101 -11.02 16.83 7.72
N PRO A 102 -12.33 17.13 7.58
CA PRO A 102 -13.08 17.78 8.65
C PRO A 102 -13.13 16.97 9.96
N PRO A 103 -13.43 15.65 9.94
CA PRO A 103 -13.42 14.82 11.15
C PRO A 103 -12.07 14.81 11.86
N LEU A 104 -10.97 14.75 11.09
CA LEU A 104 -9.61 14.81 11.65
C LEU A 104 -9.35 16.14 12.36
N LEU A 105 -9.60 17.28 11.70
CA LEU A 105 -9.39 18.60 12.29
C LEU A 105 -10.22 18.78 13.57
N PHE A 106 -11.46 18.28 13.55
CA PHE A 106 -12.36 18.41 14.68
C PHE A 106 -11.95 17.52 15.86
N LEU A 107 -11.47 16.31 15.60
CA LEU A 107 -10.85 15.45 16.61
C LEU A 107 -9.63 16.12 17.26
N LEU A 108 -8.70 16.63 16.44
CA LEU A 108 -7.49 17.26 16.95
C LEU A 108 -7.83 18.50 17.79
N SER A 109 -8.83 19.29 17.38
CA SER A 109 -9.35 20.42 18.17
C SER A 109 -9.93 19.98 19.52
N SER A 110 -10.63 18.85 19.55
CA SER A 110 -11.24 18.29 20.76
C SER A 110 -10.18 17.80 21.75
N ILE A 111 -9.16 17.09 21.26
CA ILE A 111 -8.00 16.66 22.08
C ILE A 111 -7.27 17.89 22.63
N SER A 112 -7.00 18.91 21.79
CA SER A 112 -6.38 20.16 22.23
C SER A 112 -7.21 20.87 23.31
N LEU A 113 -8.54 20.89 23.20
CA LEU A 113 -9.44 21.49 24.19
C LEU A 113 -9.43 20.73 25.52
N ILE A 114 -9.42 19.39 25.49
CA ILE A 114 -9.23 18.54 26.67
C ILE A 114 -7.95 18.94 27.41
N CYS A 115 -6.83 18.99 26.68
CA CYS A 115 -5.53 19.34 27.25
C CYS A 115 -5.54 20.74 27.88
N LYS A 116 -6.25 21.70 27.26
CA LYS A 116 -6.39 23.06 27.78
C LYS A 116 -7.20 23.09 29.07
N ARG A 117 -8.32 22.36 29.13
CA ARG A 117 -9.19 22.26 30.32
C ARG A 117 -8.53 21.54 31.48
N LEU A 118 -7.68 20.56 31.21
CA LEU A 118 -6.88 19.88 32.22
C LEU A 118 -5.62 20.66 32.64
N ASN A 119 -5.36 21.81 32.01
CA ASN A 119 -4.19 22.64 32.26
C ASN A 119 -2.88 21.85 32.17
N LEU A 120 -2.80 20.93 31.20
CA LEU A 120 -1.60 20.12 30.98
C LEU A 120 -0.46 21.02 30.50
N LYS A 121 0.76 20.76 30.99
CA LYS A 121 1.95 21.45 30.51
C LYS A 121 2.13 21.20 29.01
N ASN A 122 2.53 22.22 28.26
CA ASN A 122 2.56 22.16 26.79
C ASN A 122 3.38 20.97 26.25
N TYR A 123 4.51 20.62 26.86
CA TYR A 123 5.31 19.47 26.42
C TYR A 123 4.58 18.13 26.63
N ILE A 124 3.75 18.01 27.68
CA ILE A 124 2.91 16.82 27.92
C ILE A 124 1.89 16.70 26.79
N VAL A 125 1.30 17.82 26.36
CA VAL A 125 0.36 17.84 25.22
C VAL A 125 1.04 17.30 23.96
N SER A 126 2.21 17.83 23.60
CA SER A 126 2.94 17.33 22.42
C SER A 126 3.27 15.85 22.51
N MET A 127 3.73 15.37 23.69
CA MET A 127 4.03 13.95 23.91
C MET A 127 2.79 13.07 23.78
N LEU A 128 1.64 13.50 24.30
CA LEU A 128 0.38 12.77 24.18
C LEU A 128 -0.08 12.67 22.72
N PHE A 129 -0.02 13.78 21.96
CA PHE A 129 -0.34 13.76 20.53
C PHE A 129 0.58 12.80 19.75
N LEU A 130 1.90 12.91 19.95
CA LEU A 130 2.86 12.03 19.30
C LEU A 130 2.65 10.56 19.69
N ALA A 131 2.41 10.27 20.97
CA ALA A 131 2.13 8.93 21.44
C ALA A 131 0.86 8.35 20.80
N LEU A 132 -0.23 9.12 20.70
CA LEU A 132 -1.47 8.68 20.04
C LEU A 132 -1.28 8.42 18.55
N ILE A 133 -0.59 9.33 17.85
CA ILE A 133 -0.30 9.21 16.41
C ILE A 133 0.56 7.97 16.14
N ILE A 134 1.66 7.80 16.89
CA ILE A 134 2.59 6.69 16.72
C ILE A 134 1.94 5.36 17.13
N SER A 135 1.24 5.29 18.26
CA SER A 135 0.57 4.07 18.70
C SER A 135 -0.51 3.63 17.71
N SER A 136 -1.31 4.57 17.18
CA SER A 136 -2.28 4.27 16.13
C SER A 136 -1.61 3.74 14.86
N LEU A 137 -0.48 4.33 14.45
CA LEU A 137 0.26 3.84 13.28
C LEU A 137 0.81 2.43 13.50
N LEU A 138 1.46 2.19 14.64
CA LEU A 138 2.05 0.89 14.98
C LEU A 138 0.98 -0.21 15.06
N LEU A 139 -0.20 0.09 15.59
CA LEU A 139 -1.32 -0.83 15.64
C LEU A 139 -1.82 -1.19 14.24
N ASN A 140 -1.96 -0.20 13.35
CA ASN A 140 -2.36 -0.44 11.96
C ASN A 140 -1.31 -1.26 11.18
N ILE A 141 -0.01 -0.97 11.38
CA ILE A 141 1.08 -1.77 10.82
C ILE A 141 1.04 -3.20 11.34
N TYR A 142 0.82 -3.39 12.64
CA TYR A 142 0.69 -4.71 13.25
C TYR A 142 -0.45 -5.52 12.60
N ILE A 143 -1.60 -4.90 12.34
CA ILE A 143 -2.74 -5.55 11.66
C ILE A 143 -2.35 -5.93 10.23
N LEU A 144 -1.78 -5.00 9.46
CA LEU A 144 -1.34 -5.26 8.07
C LEU A 144 -0.36 -6.42 7.97
N ILE A 145 0.54 -6.55 8.94
CA ILE A 145 1.52 -7.64 8.99
C ILE A 145 0.82 -8.95 9.39
N ASN A 146 -0.07 -8.96 10.39
CA ASN A 146 -0.53 -10.23 10.99
C ASN A 146 -1.86 -10.76 10.47
N GLN A 147 -2.63 -9.96 9.74
CA GLN A 147 -3.97 -10.32 9.24
C GLN A 147 -3.98 -10.38 7.70
N PRO A 148 -5.00 -11.00 7.06
CA PRO A 148 -5.16 -11.01 5.61
C PRO A 148 -5.18 -9.61 4.99
N THR A 149 -5.71 -8.63 5.70
CA THR A 149 -5.92 -7.28 5.16
C THR A 149 -4.64 -6.61 4.66
N THR A 150 -4.76 -5.91 3.54
CA THR A 150 -3.78 -4.97 2.99
C THR A 150 -4.21 -3.52 3.15
N ARG A 151 -5.45 -3.27 3.59
CA ARG A 151 -6.00 -1.94 3.88
C ARG A 151 -6.18 -1.71 5.37
N PHE A 152 -6.24 -0.44 5.78
CA PHE A 152 -6.68 -0.09 7.13
C PHE A 152 -7.43 1.25 7.17
N TYR A 153 -8.26 1.41 8.19
CA TYR A 153 -8.94 2.65 8.53
C TYR A 153 -8.38 3.17 9.84
N SER A 154 -8.11 4.46 9.90
CA SER A 154 -7.49 5.09 11.07
C SER A 154 -8.10 6.46 11.36
N ILE A 155 -8.33 6.70 12.65
CA ILE A 155 -8.99 7.95 13.08
C ILE A 155 -8.07 9.12 12.78
N PHE A 156 -6.77 8.89 12.96
CA PHE A 156 -5.71 9.85 12.69
C PHE A 156 -5.25 9.81 11.24
N TRP A 157 -4.97 8.63 10.69
CA TRP A 157 -4.31 8.51 9.38
C TRP A 157 -5.28 8.48 8.19
N GLY A 158 -6.57 8.34 8.43
CA GLY A 158 -7.58 8.31 7.37
C GLY A 158 -7.80 6.90 6.84
N PHE A 159 -7.61 6.75 5.53
CA PHE A 159 -7.72 5.48 4.85
C PHE A 159 -6.37 5.11 4.22
N PHE A 160 -5.97 3.85 4.33
CA PHE A 160 -4.90 3.28 3.55
C PHE A 160 -5.49 2.20 2.64
N SER A 161 -5.49 2.45 1.33
CA SER A 161 -6.11 1.58 0.32
C SER A 161 -5.40 0.24 0.11
N GLY A 162 -4.10 0.15 0.42
CA GLY A 162 -3.32 -1.06 0.25
C GLY A 162 -2.23 -0.95 -0.82
N PRO A 163 -1.97 -2.01 -1.61
CA PRO A 163 -0.89 -2.02 -2.58
C PRO A 163 -1.07 -0.89 -3.60
N ILE A 164 0.01 -0.18 -3.91
CA ILE A 164 0.02 0.99 -4.80
C ILE A 164 -0.48 0.64 -6.22
N TYR A 165 -0.43 -0.64 -6.63
CA TYR A 165 -0.90 -1.09 -7.95
C TYR A 165 -2.40 -1.36 -8.03
N ASP A 166 -3.10 -1.42 -6.89
CA ASP A 166 -4.55 -1.48 -6.94
C ASP A 166 -5.07 -0.07 -7.21
N GLU A 167 -5.34 0.17 -8.49
CA GLU A 167 -5.78 1.47 -8.97
C GLU A 167 -7.28 1.71 -8.66
N ASP A 168 -8.08 0.75 -8.16
CA ASP A 168 -9.48 1.03 -7.82
C ASP A 168 -9.66 1.49 -6.36
N VAL A 169 -9.45 2.78 -6.11
CA VAL A 169 -9.56 3.37 -4.78
C VAL A 169 -10.83 4.21 -4.65
N ARG A 170 -11.82 3.71 -3.90
CA ARG A 170 -13.12 4.39 -3.68
C ARG A 170 -13.39 4.62 -2.20
N PRO A 171 -14.07 5.72 -1.83
CA PRO A 171 -14.60 5.86 -0.48
C PRO A 171 -15.66 4.80 -0.25
N ASP A 172 -15.49 3.99 0.78
CA ASP A 172 -16.46 2.96 1.16
C ASP A 172 -17.29 3.37 2.39
N SER A 173 -18.33 2.58 2.65
CA SER A 173 -19.20 2.77 3.81
C SER A 173 -18.46 2.63 5.14
N GLN A 174 -17.41 1.80 5.20
CA GLN A 174 -16.59 1.59 6.38
C GLN A 174 -15.84 2.87 6.78
N LEU A 175 -15.16 3.53 5.84
CA LEU A 175 -14.51 4.82 6.06
C LEU A 175 -15.51 5.87 6.54
N LEU A 176 -16.68 5.94 5.89
CA LEU A 176 -17.72 6.90 6.27
C LEU A 176 -18.22 6.65 7.70
N MET A 177 -18.56 5.41 8.05
CA MET A 177 -19.02 5.08 9.41
C MET A 177 -17.97 5.42 10.47
N TYR A 178 -16.71 5.10 10.18
CA TYR A 178 -15.60 5.34 11.08
C TYR A 178 -15.37 6.85 11.33
N LYS A 179 -15.51 7.67 10.29
CA LYS A 179 -15.38 9.13 10.37
C LYS A 179 -16.62 9.82 10.95
N LEU A 180 -17.82 9.30 10.70
CA LEU A 180 -19.05 9.78 11.35
C LEU A 180 -18.99 9.53 12.87
N PHE A 181 -18.53 8.35 13.28
CA PHE A 181 -18.39 8.02 14.69
C PHE A 181 -17.34 8.90 15.38
N SER A 182 -16.16 9.08 14.76
CA SER A 182 -15.11 9.95 15.32
C SER A 182 -15.57 11.41 15.41
N THR A 183 -16.35 11.88 14.43
CA THR A 183 -16.95 13.22 14.45
C THR A 183 -17.97 13.35 15.58
N LEU A 184 -18.92 12.42 15.69
CA LEU A 184 -19.94 12.44 16.74
C LEU A 184 -19.31 12.48 18.14
N LEU A 185 -18.32 11.62 18.38
CA LEU A 185 -17.59 11.57 19.64
C LEU A 185 -16.84 12.87 19.92
N SER A 186 -16.14 13.39 18.91
CA SER A 186 -15.47 14.70 18.98
C SER A 186 -16.48 15.82 19.27
N SER A 187 -17.69 15.78 18.68
CA SER A 187 -18.74 16.78 18.90
C SER A 187 -19.19 16.77 20.34
N ILE A 188 -19.48 15.59 20.89
CA ILE A 188 -19.88 15.43 22.28
C ILE A 188 -18.81 16.02 23.21
N VAL A 189 -17.53 15.72 22.96
CA VAL A 189 -16.42 16.27 23.75
C VAL A 189 -16.31 17.78 23.59
N TRP A 190 -16.39 18.29 22.37
CA TRP A 190 -16.28 19.71 22.10
C TRP A 190 -17.40 20.50 22.79
N PHE A 191 -18.67 20.07 22.63
CA PHE A 191 -19.83 20.71 23.25
C PHE A 191 -19.85 20.58 24.78
N THR A 192 -19.41 19.45 25.33
CA THR A 192 -19.32 19.28 26.78
C THR A 192 -18.27 20.21 27.39
N LEU A 193 -17.16 20.47 26.68
CA LEU A 193 -16.03 21.25 27.19
C LEU A 193 -16.05 22.73 26.82
N TYR A 194 -16.89 23.15 25.88
CA TYR A 194 -16.99 24.56 25.47
C TYR A 194 -17.32 25.48 26.66
N LYS A 195 -18.24 25.08 27.56
CA LYS A 195 -18.68 25.91 28.71
C LYS A 195 -18.48 25.29 30.11
N LYS A 196 -17.94 24.08 30.23
CA LYS A 196 -18.00 23.33 31.51
C LYS A 196 -16.62 23.04 32.13
N THR A 197 -16.63 22.53 33.37
CA THR A 197 -15.45 22.36 34.26
C THR A 197 -14.50 21.23 33.85
N SER A 198 -13.29 21.22 34.45
CA SER A 198 -12.24 20.20 34.25
C SER A 198 -12.68 18.77 34.63
N ALA A 199 -13.60 18.61 35.58
CA ALA A 199 -14.18 17.31 35.93
C ALA A 199 -14.89 16.65 34.74
N LYS A 200 -15.53 17.45 33.87
CA LYS A 200 -16.17 16.95 32.64
C LYS A 200 -15.14 16.64 31.56
N ALA A 201 -13.95 17.26 31.57
CA ALA A 201 -12.84 16.86 30.70
C ALA A 201 -12.34 15.44 31.03
N PHE A 202 -12.28 15.09 32.31
CA PHE A 202 -11.93 13.74 32.75
C PHE A 202 -12.96 12.68 32.31
N ILE A 203 -14.25 12.99 32.44
CA ILE A 203 -15.34 12.12 31.97
C ILE A 203 -15.31 11.98 30.44
N SER A 204 -15.05 13.08 29.71
CA SER A 204 -14.91 13.05 28.26
C SER A 204 -13.72 12.21 27.79
N ILE A 205 -12.59 12.20 28.52
CA ILE A 205 -11.46 11.29 28.24
C ILE A 205 -11.85 9.82 28.45
N LEU A 206 -12.56 9.54 29.56
CA LEU A 206 -13.04 8.20 29.90
C LEU A 206 -14.06 7.66 28.90
N LEU A 207 -14.78 8.53 28.20
CA LEU A 207 -15.66 8.15 27.09
C LEU A 207 -14.89 8.02 25.78
N LEU A 208 -13.97 8.96 25.46
CA LEU A 208 -13.25 8.98 24.19
C LEU A 208 -12.40 7.72 24.00
N ILE A 209 -11.53 7.39 24.96
CA ILE A 209 -10.49 6.35 24.78
C ILE A 209 -11.10 4.96 24.54
N PRO A 210 -12.06 4.46 25.35
CA PRO A 210 -12.65 3.13 25.12
C PRO A 210 -13.47 3.07 23.83
N THR A 211 -14.20 4.13 23.46
CA THR A 211 -14.94 4.12 22.17
C THR A 211 -14.04 4.13 20.95
N LEU A 212 -12.91 4.86 20.98
CA LEU A 212 -11.92 4.82 19.90
C LEU A 212 -11.31 3.41 19.77
N LEU A 213 -11.09 2.72 20.88
CA LEU A 213 -10.56 1.35 20.91
C LEU A 213 -11.61 0.30 20.49
N VAL A 214 -12.86 0.44 20.94
CA VAL A 214 -13.97 -0.48 20.62
C VAL A 214 -14.38 -0.39 19.15
N VAL A 215 -14.40 0.81 18.56
CA VAL A 215 -14.64 0.93 17.10
C VAL A 215 -13.50 0.30 16.31
N ASP A 216 -12.26 0.54 16.74
CA ASP A 216 -11.11 -0.11 16.10
C ASP A 216 -11.17 -1.64 16.23
N GLU A 217 -11.68 -2.18 17.34
CA GLU A 217 -11.78 -3.62 17.61
C GLU A 217 -12.96 -4.32 16.93
N ILE A 218 -14.14 -3.68 16.88
CA ILE A 218 -15.32 -4.20 16.17
C ILE A 218 -15.03 -4.32 14.66
N TYR A 219 -14.37 -3.31 14.07
CA TYR A 219 -14.07 -3.31 12.65
C TYR A 219 -12.81 -4.11 12.30
N LYS A 220 -11.82 -4.23 13.21
CA LYS A 220 -10.74 -5.23 13.08
C LYS A 220 -11.29 -6.63 12.84
N ASN A 221 -12.40 -6.98 13.49
CA ASN A 221 -13.03 -8.29 13.35
C ASN A 221 -13.46 -8.58 11.90
N GLU A 222 -13.74 -7.55 11.10
CA GLU A 222 -14.20 -7.69 9.71
C GLU A 222 -13.14 -8.20 8.74
N SER A 223 -11.85 -8.01 9.04
CA SER A 223 -10.75 -8.43 8.17
C SER A 223 -9.79 -9.39 8.87
N THR A 224 -10.28 -10.15 9.86
CA THR A 224 -9.48 -11.16 10.56
C THR A 224 -9.33 -12.42 9.73
N ARG A 225 -8.18 -13.09 9.92
CA ARG A 225 -7.96 -14.45 9.42
C ARG A 225 -9.11 -15.40 9.77
N SER A 226 -9.62 -15.32 11.00
CA SER A 226 -10.71 -16.18 11.48
C SER A 226 -11.99 -15.97 10.66
N ARG A 227 -12.40 -14.71 10.44
CA ARG A 227 -13.56 -14.40 9.60
C ARG A 227 -13.36 -14.88 8.17
N THR A 228 -12.21 -14.60 7.56
CA THR A 228 -11.91 -15.08 6.19
C THR A 228 -11.98 -16.60 6.10
N TYR A 229 -11.36 -17.32 7.05
CA TYR A 229 -11.37 -18.78 7.11
C TYR A 229 -12.80 -19.34 7.21
N HIS A 230 -13.60 -18.81 8.13
CA HIS A 230 -14.98 -19.25 8.33
C HIS A 230 -15.93 -18.84 7.20
N HIS A 231 -15.71 -17.68 6.56
CA HIS A 231 -16.53 -17.18 5.48
C HIS A 231 -16.43 -18.06 4.22
N LEU A 232 -15.21 -18.47 3.86
CA LEU A 232 -14.99 -19.36 2.71
C LEU A 232 -15.58 -20.76 2.96
N GLY A 233 -15.51 -21.27 4.19
CA GLY A 233 -16.40 -22.34 4.63
C GLY A 233 -16.07 -23.77 4.19
N ALA A 234 -15.12 -23.99 3.27
CA ALA A 234 -14.56 -25.31 2.97
C ALA A 234 -13.03 -25.30 2.94
N LYS A 235 -12.44 -26.49 3.14
CA LYS A 235 -10.99 -26.68 3.06
C LYS A 235 -10.60 -28.05 2.48
N ILE A 236 -9.42 -28.10 1.89
CA ILE A 236 -8.73 -29.33 1.52
C ILE A 236 -7.27 -29.22 1.96
N GLU A 237 -6.72 -30.32 2.48
CA GLU A 237 -5.33 -30.39 2.92
C GLU A 237 -4.56 -31.36 2.03
N THR A 238 -3.34 -30.96 1.67
CA THR A 238 -2.36 -31.80 0.96
C THR A 238 -1.10 -31.95 1.82
N GLU A 239 0.03 -32.40 1.27
CA GLU A 239 1.29 -32.42 2.01
C GLU A 239 1.75 -30.99 2.36
N HIS A 240 1.79 -30.11 1.36
CA HIS A 240 2.37 -28.77 1.48
C HIS A 240 1.34 -27.63 1.52
N PHE A 241 0.05 -27.91 1.37
CA PHE A 241 -0.99 -26.88 1.40
C PHE A 241 -2.12 -27.16 2.38
N GLU A 242 -2.68 -26.10 2.96
CA GLU A 242 -4.07 -26.02 3.40
C GLU A 242 -4.75 -25.02 2.46
N ILE A 243 -5.72 -25.48 1.67
CA ILE A 243 -6.44 -24.64 0.70
C ILE A 243 -7.85 -24.40 1.23
N ILE A 244 -8.20 -23.13 1.43
CA ILE A 244 -9.46 -22.66 1.96
C ILE A 244 -10.26 -22.00 0.82
N TYR A 245 -11.51 -22.42 0.61
CA TYR A 245 -12.29 -22.03 -0.57
C TYR A 245 -13.82 -22.10 -0.32
N PRO A 246 -14.63 -21.37 -1.10
CA PRO A 246 -16.10 -21.49 -1.13
C PRO A 246 -16.54 -22.79 -1.81
N PRO A 247 -17.29 -23.70 -1.15
CA PRO A 247 -17.65 -25.01 -1.73
C PRO A 247 -18.67 -24.94 -2.87
N ASP A 248 -19.39 -23.83 -3.01
CA ASP A 248 -20.52 -23.64 -3.91
C ASP A 248 -20.15 -22.91 -5.22
N GLN A 249 -18.90 -23.06 -5.69
CA GLN A 249 -18.46 -22.54 -6.99
C GLN A 249 -18.26 -23.67 -8.01
N ASP A 250 -18.46 -23.36 -9.30
CA ASP A 250 -18.28 -24.34 -10.37
C ASP A 250 -16.84 -24.88 -10.43
N TRP A 251 -15.84 -24.01 -10.30
CA TRP A 251 -14.43 -24.40 -10.27
C TRP A 251 -14.06 -25.22 -9.03
N SER A 252 -14.84 -25.13 -7.94
CA SER A 252 -14.59 -25.90 -6.72
C SER A 252 -14.91 -27.38 -6.90
N LYS A 253 -15.67 -27.75 -7.94
CA LYS A 253 -15.85 -29.15 -8.35
C LYS A 253 -14.50 -29.79 -8.74
N ASP A 254 -13.58 -28.99 -9.24
CA ASP A 254 -12.24 -29.40 -9.67
C ASP A 254 -11.17 -29.16 -8.59
N ILE A 255 -11.57 -28.96 -7.32
CA ILE A 255 -10.62 -28.64 -6.24
C ILE A 255 -9.50 -29.67 -6.08
N GLY A 256 -9.76 -30.95 -6.37
CA GLY A 256 -8.72 -32.00 -6.38
C GLY A 256 -7.65 -31.78 -7.44
N VAL A 257 -8.02 -31.27 -8.62
CA VAL A 257 -7.08 -30.91 -9.68
C VAL A 257 -6.31 -29.65 -9.27
N ILE A 258 -7.02 -28.65 -8.74
CA ILE A 258 -6.40 -27.40 -8.24
C ILE A 258 -5.37 -27.72 -7.14
N SER A 259 -5.67 -28.62 -6.21
CA SER A 259 -4.74 -29.00 -5.14
C SER A 259 -3.51 -29.73 -5.68
N GLN A 260 -3.66 -30.57 -6.71
CA GLN A 260 -2.52 -31.20 -7.39
C GLN A 260 -1.67 -30.18 -8.15
N LEU A 261 -2.29 -29.15 -8.74
CA LEU A 261 -1.58 -28.06 -9.40
C LEU A 261 -0.73 -27.24 -8.41
N HIS A 262 -1.25 -26.99 -7.20
CA HIS A 262 -0.48 -26.36 -6.12
C HIS A 262 0.76 -27.19 -5.77
N GLU A 263 0.60 -28.50 -5.56
CA GLU A 263 1.71 -29.42 -5.28
C GLU A 263 2.71 -29.51 -6.43
N TYR A 264 2.22 -29.48 -7.68
CA TYR A 264 3.07 -29.46 -8.87
C TYR A 264 4.00 -28.24 -8.85
N TYR A 265 3.45 -27.03 -8.68
CA TYR A 265 4.25 -25.80 -8.65
C TYR A 265 5.15 -25.69 -7.43
N TYR A 266 4.69 -26.14 -6.27
CA TYR A 266 5.54 -26.28 -5.10
C TYR A 266 6.76 -27.16 -5.41
N SER A 267 6.54 -28.33 -6.02
CA SER A 267 7.62 -29.25 -6.38
C SER A 267 8.59 -28.63 -7.40
N GLN A 268 8.08 -27.86 -8.38
CA GLN A 268 8.91 -27.16 -9.36
C GLN A 268 9.79 -26.12 -8.68
N LEU A 269 9.20 -25.23 -7.89
CA LEU A 269 9.92 -24.16 -7.20
C LEU A 269 10.95 -24.71 -6.22
N LYS A 270 10.62 -25.77 -5.47
CA LYS A 270 11.56 -26.46 -4.59
C LYS A 270 12.80 -26.96 -5.34
N ARG A 271 12.61 -27.55 -6.53
CA ARG A 271 13.71 -28.01 -7.40
C ARG A 271 14.50 -26.86 -8.01
N GLU A 272 13.81 -25.88 -8.61
CA GLU A 272 14.42 -24.72 -9.28
C GLU A 272 15.29 -23.90 -8.31
N LEU A 273 14.79 -23.67 -7.09
CA LEU A 273 15.48 -22.91 -6.05
C LEU A 273 16.43 -23.74 -5.19
N LYS A 274 16.50 -25.07 -5.42
CA LYS A 274 17.23 -26.02 -4.57
C LYS A 274 16.93 -25.77 -3.08
N HIS A 275 15.64 -25.62 -2.76
CA HIS A 275 15.18 -25.33 -1.41
C HIS A 275 15.17 -26.62 -0.58
N SER A 276 15.83 -26.61 0.58
CA SER A 276 16.03 -27.80 1.41
C SER A 276 14.92 -28.05 2.43
N GLY A 277 14.18 -27.02 2.83
CA GLY A 277 13.09 -27.13 3.81
C GLY A 277 11.74 -27.45 3.18
N ASP A 278 10.83 -27.97 4.01
CA ASP A 278 9.41 -28.08 3.71
C ASP A 278 8.65 -26.91 4.31
N ILE A 279 7.77 -26.31 3.51
CA ILE A 279 6.95 -25.15 3.87
C ILE A 279 5.50 -25.55 3.71
N LYS A 280 4.70 -25.35 4.78
CA LYS A 280 3.25 -25.51 4.71
C LYS A 280 2.61 -24.16 4.37
N ILE A 281 1.97 -24.08 3.20
CA ILE A 281 1.38 -22.84 2.68
C ILE A 281 -0.15 -22.86 2.86
N ARG A 282 -0.72 -21.76 3.33
CA ARG A 282 -2.17 -21.55 3.36
C ARG A 282 -2.61 -20.77 2.13
N SER A 283 -3.46 -21.37 1.30
CA SER A 283 -3.98 -20.77 0.08
C SER A 283 -5.45 -20.45 0.25
N TYR A 284 -5.81 -19.16 0.25
CA TYR A 284 -7.19 -18.71 0.31
C TYR A 284 -7.67 -18.40 -1.10
N ILE A 285 -8.69 -19.12 -1.58
CA ILE A 285 -9.27 -18.89 -2.90
C ILE A 285 -10.66 -18.29 -2.72
N PHE A 286 -10.83 -17.06 -3.20
CA PHE A 286 -12.08 -16.29 -3.14
C PHE A 286 -12.93 -16.56 -4.39
N ARG A 287 -14.25 -16.33 -4.29
CA ARG A 287 -15.21 -16.45 -5.40
C ARG A 287 -14.85 -15.51 -6.55
N ASN A 288 -14.55 -14.25 -6.22
CA ASN A 288 -14.31 -13.18 -7.17
C ASN A 288 -13.52 -12.01 -6.52
N GLU A 289 -13.27 -10.97 -7.31
CA GLU A 289 -12.52 -9.77 -6.89
C GLU A 289 -13.26 -9.00 -5.78
N ASP A 290 -14.59 -8.93 -5.82
CA ASP A 290 -15.39 -8.19 -4.84
C ASP A 290 -15.32 -8.83 -3.44
N GLU A 291 -15.50 -10.15 -3.34
CA GLU A 291 -15.39 -10.90 -2.08
C GLU A 291 -13.98 -10.76 -1.49
N LYS A 292 -12.95 -10.83 -2.34
CA LYS A 292 -11.57 -10.64 -1.91
C LYS A 292 -11.30 -9.20 -1.46
N GLN A 293 -11.83 -8.19 -2.18
CA GLN A 293 -11.72 -6.78 -1.81
C GLN A 293 -12.37 -6.53 -0.45
N GLU A 294 -13.54 -7.11 -0.18
CA GLU A 294 -14.22 -6.98 1.12
C GLU A 294 -13.34 -7.51 2.26
N LEU A 295 -12.84 -8.74 2.12
CA LEU A 295 -12.17 -9.48 3.19
C LEU A 295 -10.70 -9.12 3.37
N THR A 296 -10.01 -8.70 2.30
CA THR A 296 -8.57 -8.43 2.31
C THR A 296 -8.22 -6.99 1.95
N GLY A 297 -9.12 -6.25 1.30
CA GLY A 297 -8.84 -4.89 0.84
C GLY A 297 -8.09 -4.76 -0.47
N ALA A 298 -7.81 -5.86 -1.18
CA ALA A 298 -7.27 -5.84 -2.53
C ALA A 298 -7.93 -6.93 -3.38
N GLY A 299 -8.78 -6.53 -4.33
CA GLY A 299 -9.62 -7.43 -5.12
C GLY A 299 -8.89 -8.01 -6.34
N ARG A 300 -8.24 -7.13 -7.10
CA ARG A 300 -7.61 -7.46 -8.40
C ARG A 300 -6.21 -8.02 -8.25
N THR A 301 -5.46 -7.51 -7.29
CA THR A 301 -4.08 -7.90 -7.02
C THR A 301 -4.04 -9.20 -6.24
N GLN A 302 -3.31 -10.19 -6.75
CA GLN A 302 -3.00 -11.40 -5.98
C GLN A 302 -2.01 -11.06 -4.86
N ILE A 303 -2.14 -11.71 -3.70
CA ILE A 303 -1.38 -11.32 -2.51
C ILE A 303 -0.64 -12.55 -2.01
N ALA A 304 0.67 -12.42 -1.82
CA ALA A 304 1.47 -13.31 -1.00
C ALA A 304 1.96 -12.57 0.25
N LYS A 305 1.88 -13.24 1.40
CA LYS A 305 2.49 -12.79 2.65
C LYS A 305 3.54 -13.84 3.08
N PRO A 306 4.79 -13.74 2.59
CA PRO A 306 5.82 -14.75 2.85
C PRO A 306 6.05 -15.04 4.34
N TRP A 307 5.98 -14.02 5.18
CA TRP A 307 6.14 -14.12 6.63
C TRP A 307 5.01 -14.84 7.36
N LEU A 308 3.87 -15.09 6.69
CA LEU A 308 2.75 -15.88 7.21
C LEU A 308 2.61 -17.23 6.50
N TYR A 309 3.38 -17.47 5.44
CA TYR A 309 3.18 -18.58 4.51
C TYR A 309 1.76 -18.61 3.94
N GLU A 310 1.22 -17.45 3.57
CA GLU A 310 -0.16 -17.28 3.09
C GLU A 310 -0.21 -16.68 1.69
N ILE A 311 -1.08 -17.21 0.83
CA ILE A 311 -1.43 -16.63 -0.47
C ILE A 311 -2.94 -16.44 -0.59
N TYR A 312 -3.38 -15.38 -1.29
CA TYR A 312 -4.77 -14.96 -1.42
C TYR A 312 -5.12 -14.77 -2.90
N LEU A 313 -5.95 -15.65 -3.42
CA LEU A 313 -6.20 -15.86 -4.84
C LEU A 313 -7.65 -15.62 -5.23
N THR A 314 -7.90 -15.00 -6.38
CA THR A 314 -9.20 -15.13 -7.09
C THR A 314 -9.11 -16.23 -8.14
N PRO A 315 -10.20 -16.64 -8.83
CA PRO A 315 -10.12 -17.73 -9.81
C PRO A 315 -9.14 -17.46 -10.95
N ILE A 316 -8.93 -16.20 -11.34
CA ILE A 316 -7.89 -15.85 -12.32
C ILE A 316 -6.47 -16.13 -11.81
N GLY A 317 -6.28 -16.09 -10.49
CA GLY A 317 -5.04 -16.44 -9.81
C GLY A 317 -4.73 -17.94 -9.86
N LEU A 318 -5.71 -18.78 -10.21
CA LEU A 318 -5.52 -20.22 -10.42
C LEU A 318 -4.94 -20.55 -11.80
N THR A 319 -4.72 -19.55 -12.66
CA THR A 319 -3.98 -19.75 -13.91
C THR A 319 -2.52 -20.10 -13.61
N ASP A 320 -1.98 -21.02 -14.40
CA ASP A 320 -0.63 -21.59 -14.26
C ASP A 320 0.48 -20.59 -13.93
N SER A 321 0.53 -19.46 -14.63
CA SER A 321 1.56 -18.43 -14.40
C SER A 321 1.36 -17.69 -13.07
N LYS A 322 0.11 -17.34 -12.70
CA LYS A 322 -0.16 -16.57 -11.48
C LYS A 322 -0.06 -17.42 -10.22
N LEU A 323 -0.49 -18.68 -10.26
CA LEU A 323 -0.39 -19.55 -9.08
C LEU A 323 1.08 -19.81 -8.72
N LYS A 324 1.92 -20.15 -9.72
CA LYS A 324 3.36 -20.32 -9.50
C LYS A 324 4.00 -19.03 -8.99
N HIS A 325 3.59 -17.87 -9.52
CA HIS A 325 4.06 -16.55 -9.09
C HIS A 325 3.78 -16.29 -7.59
N GLU A 326 2.57 -16.56 -7.11
CA GLU A 326 2.27 -16.32 -5.69
C GLU A 326 2.98 -17.31 -4.77
N ILE A 327 3.11 -18.58 -5.18
CA ILE A 327 3.89 -19.58 -4.44
C ILE A 327 5.37 -19.22 -4.42
N SER A 328 5.92 -18.63 -5.50
CA SER A 328 7.34 -18.25 -5.54
C SER A 328 7.68 -17.16 -4.53
N HIS A 329 6.79 -16.21 -4.28
CA HIS A 329 6.98 -15.22 -3.21
C HIS A 329 7.24 -15.90 -1.85
N ILE A 330 6.54 -17.01 -1.57
CA ILE A 330 6.72 -17.77 -0.33
C ILE A 330 8.09 -18.44 -0.25
N PHE A 331 8.50 -19.16 -1.30
CA PHE A 331 9.80 -19.84 -1.35
C PHE A 331 10.98 -18.87 -1.37
N VAL A 332 10.84 -17.75 -2.05
CA VAL A 332 11.88 -16.73 -2.11
C VAL A 332 11.98 -16.04 -0.76
N GLY A 333 10.84 -15.74 -0.13
CA GLY A 333 10.82 -15.12 1.19
C GLY A 333 11.45 -15.96 2.29
N SER A 334 11.37 -17.30 2.22
CA SER A 334 12.09 -18.18 3.17
C SER A 334 13.62 -18.19 2.96
N LEU A 335 14.11 -17.72 1.82
CA LEU A 335 15.54 -17.64 1.49
C LEU A 335 16.15 -16.27 1.79
N ILE A 336 15.33 -15.24 2.01
CA ILE A 336 15.78 -13.86 2.26
C ILE A 336 16.08 -13.67 3.76
N ASP A 337 17.21 -13.04 4.09
CA ASP A 337 17.54 -12.60 5.47
C ASP A 337 16.72 -11.35 5.86
N SER A 338 15.39 -11.50 5.95
CA SER A 338 14.44 -10.44 6.24
C SER A 338 13.32 -10.94 7.17
N PRO A 339 12.90 -10.14 8.18
CA PRO A 339 11.77 -10.50 9.04
C PRO A 339 10.43 -10.63 8.28
N LEU A 340 10.30 -9.98 7.12
CA LEU A 340 9.11 -10.08 6.27
C LEU A 340 9.34 -11.01 5.07
N GLY A 341 10.52 -11.62 4.91
CA GLY A 341 10.84 -12.37 3.69
C GLY A 341 10.74 -11.52 2.42
N LEU A 342 11.01 -10.22 2.51
CA LEU A 342 10.98 -9.29 1.37
C LEU A 342 12.38 -8.73 1.15
N TYR A 343 12.83 -8.66 -0.10
CA TYR A 343 14.11 -8.06 -0.41
C TYR A 343 13.98 -6.53 -0.51
N GLY A 344 14.90 -5.79 0.09
CA GLY A 344 14.86 -4.32 0.09
C GLY A 344 15.69 -3.66 1.17
N ARG A 345 15.55 -2.34 1.32
CA ARG A 345 16.31 -1.55 2.32
C ARG A 345 15.87 -1.89 3.73
N PHE A 346 16.79 -1.71 4.68
CA PHE A 346 16.59 -2.06 6.10
C PHE A 346 16.10 -3.50 6.27
N ARG A 347 16.76 -4.45 5.58
CA ARG A 347 16.38 -5.87 5.56
C ARG A 347 14.92 -6.10 5.18
N GLY A 348 14.42 -5.40 4.17
CA GLY A 348 13.07 -5.64 3.61
C GLY A 348 11.94 -4.85 4.25
N ILE A 349 12.20 -4.03 5.27
CA ILE A 349 11.17 -3.12 5.83
C ILE A 349 10.68 -2.15 4.74
N ILE A 350 11.58 -1.70 3.87
CA ILE A 350 11.21 -0.97 2.66
C ILE A 350 11.52 -1.87 1.45
N PRO A 351 10.50 -2.57 0.90
CA PRO A 351 10.72 -3.56 -0.15
C PRO A 351 11.17 -2.90 -1.45
N ASN A 352 12.03 -3.59 -2.19
CA ASN A 352 12.37 -3.26 -3.56
C ASN A 352 11.47 -4.07 -4.49
N MET A 353 10.35 -3.47 -4.91
CA MET A 353 9.35 -4.16 -5.71
C MET A 353 9.87 -4.66 -7.06
N ALA A 354 10.89 -4.02 -7.65
CA ALA A 354 11.56 -4.57 -8.82
C ALA A 354 12.12 -5.96 -8.52
N VAL A 355 12.86 -6.10 -7.43
CA VAL A 355 13.43 -7.40 -7.06
C VAL A 355 12.34 -8.37 -6.64
N VAL A 356 11.41 -7.96 -5.76
CA VAL A 356 10.35 -8.84 -5.25
C VAL A 356 9.49 -9.42 -6.38
N GLU A 357 8.94 -8.57 -7.24
CA GLU A 357 8.12 -9.02 -8.38
C GLU A 357 8.96 -9.68 -9.47
N GLY A 358 10.15 -9.15 -9.73
CA GLY A 358 11.06 -9.66 -10.74
C GLY A 358 11.49 -11.10 -10.45
N ILE A 359 11.72 -11.48 -9.19
CA ILE A 359 12.08 -12.88 -8.87
C ILE A 359 10.91 -13.81 -9.20
N SER A 360 9.70 -13.45 -8.81
CA SER A 360 8.53 -14.28 -9.08
C SER A 360 8.28 -14.41 -10.58
N VAL A 361 8.36 -13.30 -11.34
CA VAL A 361 8.26 -13.32 -12.81
C VAL A 361 9.38 -14.14 -13.46
N ALA A 362 10.59 -14.13 -12.91
CA ALA A 362 11.70 -14.94 -13.41
C ALA A 362 11.46 -16.44 -13.23
N LEU A 363 10.65 -16.85 -12.25
CA LEU A 363 10.34 -18.25 -11.94
C LEU A 363 9.04 -18.74 -12.59
N GLU A 364 8.25 -17.85 -13.18
CA GLU A 364 7.04 -18.22 -13.91
C GLU A 364 7.33 -19.20 -15.06
N PRO A 365 6.35 -20.05 -15.43
CA PRO A 365 6.44 -20.87 -16.63
C PRO A 365 6.52 -19.98 -17.88
N GLU A 366 7.37 -20.36 -18.84
CA GLU A 366 7.45 -19.65 -20.12
C GLU A 366 6.12 -19.75 -20.88
N THR A 367 5.73 -18.66 -21.53
CA THR A 367 4.50 -18.62 -22.34
C THR A 367 4.79 -19.00 -23.79
N ASN A 368 3.81 -19.61 -24.46
CA ASN A 368 3.94 -20.01 -25.87
C ASN A 368 3.98 -18.83 -26.87
N ILE A 369 3.75 -17.60 -26.42
CA ILE A 369 3.64 -16.41 -27.30
C ILE A 369 4.97 -15.65 -27.35
N LEU A 370 5.50 -15.31 -26.18
CA LEU A 370 6.73 -14.54 -26.02
C LEU A 370 7.45 -15.00 -24.76
N SER A 371 8.72 -15.37 -24.91
CA SER A 371 9.55 -15.63 -23.74
C SER A 371 9.83 -14.35 -22.96
N LEU A 372 10.21 -14.50 -21.69
CA LEU A 372 10.54 -13.36 -20.84
C LEU A 372 11.70 -12.52 -21.42
N HIS A 373 12.74 -13.18 -21.94
CA HIS A 373 13.84 -12.49 -22.61
C HIS A 373 13.43 -11.82 -23.93
N GLN A 374 12.49 -12.41 -24.69
CA GLN A 374 11.95 -11.75 -25.89
C GLN A 374 11.20 -10.47 -25.53
N LYS A 375 10.41 -10.47 -24.46
CA LYS A 375 9.74 -9.26 -23.95
C LYS A 375 10.74 -8.14 -23.65
N ALA A 376 11.83 -8.45 -22.93
CA ALA A 376 12.87 -7.48 -22.62
C ALA A 376 13.70 -7.04 -23.85
N ALA A 377 14.00 -7.97 -24.78
CA ALA A 377 14.71 -7.65 -26.01
C ALA A 377 13.90 -6.68 -26.89
N ILE A 378 12.57 -6.82 -26.92
CA ILE A 378 11.72 -5.84 -27.61
C ILE A 378 11.78 -4.47 -26.93
N LEU A 379 11.70 -4.41 -25.59
CA LEU A 379 11.86 -3.15 -24.86
C LEU A 379 13.21 -2.48 -25.15
N LEU A 380 14.28 -3.26 -25.30
CA LEU A 380 15.59 -2.74 -25.68
C LEU A 380 15.58 -2.14 -27.09
N LYS A 381 14.98 -2.84 -28.06
CA LYS A 381 14.89 -2.39 -29.46
C LYS A 381 14.05 -1.10 -29.62
N GLU A 382 13.03 -0.95 -28.80
CA GLU A 382 12.14 0.22 -28.79
C GLU A 382 12.67 1.38 -27.92
N ASP A 383 13.89 1.29 -27.39
CA ASP A 383 14.50 2.27 -26.47
C ASP A 383 13.65 2.54 -25.21
N LYS A 384 12.96 1.50 -24.73
CA LYS A 384 12.08 1.53 -23.55
C LYS A 384 12.61 0.72 -22.38
N LEU A 385 13.71 -0.02 -22.54
CA LEU A 385 14.30 -0.82 -21.47
C LEU A 385 14.91 0.10 -20.39
N PRO A 386 14.38 0.11 -19.15
CA PRO A 386 14.89 0.95 -18.08
C PRO A 386 16.38 0.74 -17.80
N HIS A 387 17.10 1.81 -17.46
CA HIS A 387 18.42 1.72 -16.84
C HIS A 387 18.30 1.17 -15.41
N PHE A 388 19.24 0.33 -14.99
CA PHE A 388 19.12 -0.37 -13.70
C PHE A 388 19.22 0.58 -12.49
N ASP A 389 19.97 1.67 -12.61
CA ASP A 389 20.02 2.76 -11.62
C ASP A 389 18.64 3.38 -11.34
N ASN A 390 17.71 3.26 -12.28
CA ASN A 390 16.33 3.72 -12.13
C ASN A 390 15.38 2.57 -11.77
N LEU A 391 15.49 1.41 -12.43
CA LEU A 391 14.57 0.28 -12.21
C LEU A 391 14.64 -0.26 -10.78
N PHE A 392 15.85 -0.49 -10.27
CA PHE A 392 16.04 -1.06 -8.93
C PHE A 392 16.07 0.02 -7.84
N ASN A 393 15.82 1.29 -8.20
CA ASN A 393 15.66 2.36 -7.25
C ASN A 393 14.20 2.48 -6.80
N ILE A 394 13.98 2.35 -5.49
CA ILE A 394 12.66 2.35 -4.85
C ILE A 394 11.79 3.54 -5.28
N SER A 395 12.35 4.74 -5.47
CA SER A 395 11.55 5.93 -5.81
C SER A 395 11.19 6.03 -7.29
N LYS A 396 11.93 5.34 -8.18
CA LYS A 396 11.75 5.42 -9.62
C LYS A 396 11.10 4.18 -10.22
N PHE A 397 10.99 3.08 -9.47
CA PHE A 397 10.26 1.90 -9.94
C PHE A 397 8.84 2.23 -10.43
N TYR A 398 8.13 3.07 -9.67
CA TYR A 398 6.72 3.43 -9.93
C TYR A 398 6.50 4.45 -11.05
N SER A 399 7.56 5.02 -11.64
CA SER A 399 7.45 5.85 -12.85
C SER A 399 7.32 5.02 -14.13
N TYR A 400 7.64 3.73 -14.08
CA TYR A 400 7.46 2.79 -15.19
C TYR A 400 6.14 2.03 -15.06
N SER A 401 5.55 1.60 -16.18
CA SER A 401 4.36 0.75 -16.15
C SER A 401 4.71 -0.65 -15.64
N GLY A 402 3.76 -1.30 -14.96
CA GLY A 402 3.95 -2.65 -14.42
C GLY A 402 4.47 -3.62 -15.49
N SER A 403 3.90 -3.58 -16.70
CA SER A 403 4.34 -4.40 -17.83
C SER A 403 5.83 -4.23 -18.19
N ILE A 404 6.35 -3.01 -18.12
CA ILE A 404 7.77 -2.72 -18.45
C ILE A 404 8.66 -3.17 -17.30
N SER A 405 8.32 -2.77 -16.07
CA SER A 405 9.13 -3.04 -14.89
C SER A 405 9.23 -4.54 -14.60
N TYR A 406 8.11 -5.26 -14.64
CA TYR A 406 8.05 -6.68 -14.31
C TYR A 406 8.78 -7.50 -15.38
N SER A 407 8.55 -7.22 -16.67
CA SER A 407 9.23 -7.91 -17.76
C SER A 407 10.75 -7.68 -17.74
N THR A 408 11.18 -6.43 -17.50
CA THR A 408 12.62 -6.11 -17.46
C THR A 408 13.29 -6.75 -16.27
N SER A 409 12.70 -6.60 -15.07
CA SER A 409 13.30 -7.11 -13.84
C SER A 409 13.33 -8.63 -13.82
N GLY A 410 12.21 -9.28 -14.19
CA GLY A 410 12.15 -10.73 -14.30
C GLY A 410 13.13 -11.28 -15.33
N SER A 411 13.23 -10.67 -16.51
CA SER A 411 14.21 -11.09 -17.52
C SER A 411 15.64 -10.96 -17.01
N PHE A 412 15.98 -9.88 -16.28
CA PHE A 412 17.32 -9.73 -15.74
C PHE A 412 17.62 -10.76 -14.63
N ILE A 413 16.69 -10.99 -13.72
CA ILE A 413 16.87 -11.99 -12.65
C ILE A 413 16.97 -13.40 -13.25
N ARG A 414 16.16 -13.71 -14.26
CA ARG A 414 16.27 -14.97 -14.99
C ARG A 414 17.63 -15.13 -15.65
N TYR A 415 18.15 -14.06 -16.27
CA TYR A 415 19.50 -14.04 -16.83
C TYR A 415 20.56 -14.34 -15.77
N LEU A 416 20.45 -13.77 -14.56
CA LEU A 416 21.38 -14.06 -13.46
C LEU A 416 21.33 -15.54 -13.05
N ILE A 417 20.12 -16.10 -12.88
CA ILE A 417 19.94 -17.49 -12.50
C ILE A 417 20.49 -18.43 -13.57
N ASP A 418 20.17 -18.19 -14.84
CA ASP A 418 20.53 -19.07 -15.95
C ASP A 418 22.03 -19.02 -16.28
N ASN A 419 22.70 -17.86 -16.14
CA ASN A 419 24.11 -17.69 -16.51
C ASN A 419 25.09 -17.85 -15.34
N TYR A 420 24.68 -17.55 -14.11
CA TYR A 420 25.56 -17.58 -12.94
C TYR A 420 25.14 -18.62 -11.89
N GLY A 421 23.96 -19.21 -12.04
CA GLY A 421 23.45 -20.27 -11.19
C GLY A 421 22.69 -19.77 -9.96
N VAL A 422 21.70 -20.57 -9.55
CA VAL A 422 20.79 -20.23 -8.44
C VAL A 422 21.47 -20.05 -7.08
N GLU A 423 22.60 -20.74 -6.82
CA GLU A 423 23.31 -20.61 -5.53
C GLU A 423 23.96 -19.24 -5.35
N LYS A 424 24.51 -18.65 -6.43
CA LYS A 424 24.98 -17.26 -6.39
C LYS A 424 23.82 -16.30 -6.21
N PHE A 425 22.71 -16.54 -6.91
CA PHE A 425 21.51 -15.73 -6.74
C PHE A 425 21.00 -15.73 -5.28
N LYS A 426 21.02 -16.89 -4.61
CA LYS A 426 20.65 -17.01 -3.18
C LYS A 426 21.56 -16.24 -2.24
N GLN A 427 22.83 -16.01 -2.59
CA GLN A 427 23.73 -15.15 -1.80
C GLN A 427 23.26 -13.69 -1.84
N ILE A 428 22.75 -13.22 -2.99
CA ILE A 428 22.15 -11.88 -3.10
C ILE A 428 20.94 -11.74 -2.16
N LEU A 429 20.08 -12.77 -2.07
CA LEU A 429 18.93 -12.77 -1.15
C LEU A 429 19.35 -12.66 0.33
N LYS A 430 20.60 -12.99 0.66
CA LYS A 430 21.21 -12.83 1.99
C LYS A 430 21.95 -11.50 2.17
N TYR A 431 21.75 -10.54 1.27
CA TYR A 431 22.38 -9.23 1.29
C TYR A 431 23.92 -9.26 1.13
N GLU A 432 24.47 -10.31 0.51
CA GLU A 432 25.88 -10.29 0.10
C GLU A 432 26.10 -9.26 -1.02
N GLU A 433 27.27 -8.61 -1.02
CA GLU A 433 27.60 -7.58 -2.01
C GLU A 433 27.64 -8.17 -3.41
N PHE A 434 26.91 -7.54 -4.35
CA PHE A 434 26.77 -8.01 -5.74
C PHE A 434 28.13 -8.29 -6.39
N ASP A 435 29.07 -7.36 -6.24
CA ASP A 435 30.41 -7.45 -6.81
C ASP A 435 31.22 -8.61 -6.25
N ARG A 436 30.99 -9.00 -4.99
CA ARG A 436 31.65 -10.17 -4.38
C ARG A 436 31.06 -11.47 -4.91
N VAL A 437 29.73 -11.54 -5.04
CA VAL A 437 29.02 -12.75 -5.49
C VAL A 437 29.31 -13.05 -6.97
N TYR A 438 29.28 -12.02 -7.82
CA TYR A 438 29.44 -12.17 -9.26
C TYR A 438 30.86 -11.90 -9.76
N GLY A 439 31.73 -11.30 -8.92
CA GLY A 439 33.09 -10.90 -9.30
C GLY A 439 33.13 -9.69 -10.25
N LYS A 440 31.99 -9.00 -10.44
CA LYS A 440 31.78 -7.91 -11.39
C LYS A 440 30.76 -6.90 -10.86
N GLY A 441 30.93 -5.64 -11.25
CA GLY A 441 29.98 -4.57 -10.93
C GLY A 441 28.63 -4.78 -11.60
N ILE A 442 27.54 -4.31 -10.96
CA ILE A 442 26.18 -4.36 -11.55
C ILE A 442 26.10 -3.70 -12.94
N THR A 443 26.83 -2.59 -13.16
CA THR A 443 26.87 -1.90 -14.46
C THR A 443 27.53 -2.74 -15.56
N GLU A 444 28.54 -3.53 -15.20
CA GLU A 444 29.19 -4.44 -16.15
C GLU A 444 28.23 -5.58 -16.53
N VAL A 445 27.56 -6.16 -15.54
CA VAL A 445 26.57 -7.22 -15.77
C VAL A 445 25.35 -6.69 -16.53
N GLU A 446 24.91 -5.45 -16.29
CA GLU A 446 23.87 -4.80 -17.09
C GLU A 446 24.27 -4.70 -18.57
N ARG A 447 25.52 -4.32 -18.85
CA ARG A 447 26.03 -4.25 -20.22
C ARG A 447 26.05 -5.63 -20.88
N GLU A 448 26.52 -6.65 -20.18
CA GLU A 448 26.52 -8.03 -20.68
C GLU A 448 25.10 -8.54 -20.96
N TYR A 449 24.16 -8.25 -20.06
CA TYR A 449 22.75 -8.56 -20.24
C TYR A 449 22.15 -7.85 -21.45
N ARG A 450 22.45 -6.55 -21.66
CA ARG A 450 21.98 -5.80 -22.83
C ARG A 450 22.53 -6.38 -24.13
N GLU A 451 23.79 -6.80 -24.17
CA GLU A 451 24.36 -7.50 -25.34
C GLU A 451 23.68 -8.86 -25.57
N PHE A 452 23.42 -9.62 -24.51
CA PHE A 452 22.66 -10.86 -24.58
C PHE A 452 21.27 -10.64 -25.23
N LEU A 453 20.54 -9.60 -24.81
CA LEU A 453 19.23 -9.27 -25.36
C LEU A 453 19.27 -8.93 -26.86
N LYS A 454 20.36 -8.33 -27.37
CA LYS A 454 20.49 -8.06 -28.82
C LYS A 454 20.57 -9.34 -29.64
N GLY A 455 21.03 -10.44 -29.06
CA GLY A 455 21.08 -11.75 -29.70
C GLY A 455 19.74 -12.49 -29.73
N ILE A 456 18.71 -12.00 -29.04
CA ILE A 456 17.41 -12.68 -28.93
C ILE A 456 16.58 -12.43 -30.21
N PRO A 457 16.11 -13.49 -30.90
CA PRO A 457 15.33 -13.34 -32.12
C PRO A 457 13.92 -12.79 -31.83
N ILE A 458 13.52 -11.77 -32.58
CA ILE A 458 12.21 -11.11 -32.50
C ILE A 458 11.60 -11.06 -33.90
N SER A 459 10.39 -11.59 -34.06
CA SER A 459 9.62 -11.48 -35.31
C SER A 459 8.96 -10.11 -35.48
N PRO A 460 8.65 -9.68 -36.72
CA PRO A 460 7.92 -8.44 -36.97
C PRO A 460 6.57 -8.36 -36.24
N GLN A 461 5.82 -9.47 -36.14
CA GLN A 461 4.55 -9.49 -35.40
C GLN A 461 4.75 -9.20 -33.91
N GLN A 462 5.83 -9.72 -33.31
CA GLN A 462 6.15 -9.50 -31.90
C GLN A 462 6.56 -8.04 -31.62
N SER A 463 7.31 -7.40 -32.52
CA SER A 463 7.58 -5.95 -32.43
C SER A 463 6.29 -5.12 -32.50
N TYR A 464 5.36 -5.46 -33.40
CA TYR A 464 4.07 -4.76 -33.47
C TYR A 464 3.25 -4.92 -32.18
N TRP A 465 3.15 -6.14 -31.65
CA TRP A 465 2.43 -6.41 -30.40
C TRP A 465 2.97 -5.58 -29.23
N ALA A 466 4.28 -5.48 -29.12
CA ALA A 466 4.93 -4.69 -28.07
C ALA A 466 4.65 -3.18 -28.15
N SER A 467 4.47 -2.64 -29.36
CA SER A 467 4.09 -1.23 -29.55
C SER A 467 2.73 -0.90 -28.93
N VAL A 468 1.85 -1.90 -28.83
CA VAL A 468 0.52 -1.80 -28.21
C VAL A 468 0.62 -2.01 -26.70
N VAL A 469 1.30 -3.07 -26.26
CA VAL A 469 1.35 -3.46 -24.84
C VAL A 469 2.17 -2.50 -23.99
N TYR A 470 3.32 -2.03 -24.49
CA TYR A 470 4.21 -1.12 -23.75
C TYR A 470 3.94 0.36 -24.07
N ARG A 471 2.68 0.71 -24.33
CA ARG A 471 2.27 2.10 -24.56
C ARG A 471 1.87 2.81 -23.26
N SER A 472 1.53 2.06 -22.21
CA SER A 472 1.08 2.59 -20.92
C SER A 472 2.21 3.27 -20.14
N LYS A 473 1.89 4.40 -19.49
CA LYS A 473 2.78 5.10 -18.55
C LYS A 473 2.75 4.43 -17.17
N GLY A 474 3.77 4.67 -16.35
CA GLY A 474 3.78 4.26 -14.93
C GLY A 474 2.77 5.04 -14.09
N LEU A 475 2.45 4.51 -12.91
CA LEU A 475 1.37 5.02 -12.06
C LEU A 475 1.54 6.51 -11.72
N ILE A 476 2.75 6.93 -11.35
CA ILE A 476 3.04 8.32 -10.97
C ILE A 476 2.81 9.29 -12.14
N ASP A 477 3.07 8.82 -13.37
CA ASP A 477 2.99 9.63 -14.60
C ASP A 477 1.69 9.40 -15.39
N LYS A 478 0.84 8.48 -14.94
CA LYS A 478 -0.44 8.15 -15.54
C LYS A 478 -1.44 9.24 -15.19
N ARG A 479 -2.18 9.72 -16.19
CA ARG A 479 -3.30 10.65 -15.98
C ARG A 479 -4.54 9.83 -15.62
N CYS A 480 -5.21 10.18 -14.53
CA CYS A 480 -6.41 9.50 -14.04
C CYS A 480 -6.25 7.97 -13.83
N PRO A 481 -5.25 7.48 -13.07
CA PRO A 481 -5.03 6.04 -12.93
C PRO A 481 -6.29 5.32 -12.43
N HIS A 482 -6.95 5.85 -11.41
CA HIS A 482 -8.13 5.22 -10.82
C HIS A 482 -9.34 5.15 -11.75
N GLU A 483 -9.59 6.19 -12.56
CA GLU A 483 -10.71 6.18 -13.50
C GLU A 483 -10.50 5.15 -14.60
N VAL A 484 -9.29 5.09 -15.14
CA VAL A 484 -8.91 4.11 -16.17
C VAL A 484 -9.04 2.68 -15.65
N ALA A 485 -8.79 2.43 -14.37
CA ALA A 485 -8.95 1.11 -13.78
C ALA A 485 -10.42 0.68 -13.62
N THR A 486 -11.38 1.61 -13.66
CA THR A 486 -12.81 1.32 -13.52
C THR A 486 -13.55 1.15 -14.84
N LEU A 487 -12.91 1.49 -15.96
CA LEU A 487 -13.39 1.29 -17.33
C LEU A 487 -13.02 -0.12 -17.81
#